data_AF-A0A3Q2PSJ8-F1
#
_entry.id   AF-A0A3Q2PSJ8-F1
#
_cell.length_a   1.000
_cell.length_b   1.000
_cell.length_c   1.000
_cell.angle_alpha   90.00
_cell.angle_beta   90.00
_cell.angle_gamma   90.00
#
_symmetry.space_group_name_H-M   'P 1'
#
loop_
_entity.id
_entity.type
_entity.pdbx_description
1 polymer ?
#
loop_
_entity_poly.entity_id
_entity_poly.type
_entity_poly.pdbx_seq_one_letter_code
_entity_poly.pdbx_strand_id
1 'polypeptide(L)'
;LIPSALFKTLNGTTTIFNAKVKKISQSGETVTVSYQPENAQSSLESIEADAVLVTSSAKATLFIDFEPPLPTPKMEALKYIHYGSSTKVVLTFSERFWERDGIYGGKSVTDRPSRFIYYPSHGFPGNKTIGVLLASYTWAEDSRNFVSLTDEDLKEVILKDLALIHGEKVWSLCTGVLVKKWSLDPHSMGAFALFTPYQNVEYAKVLFQNENRIYFAGEHTAFPHAWIETAMKSAIRAAKNMTKAPSPADTDTARDEL
;
A
#
# COMPACT_ATOMS: atom_id res chain seq x y z
N LEU A 1 -12.48 -8.07 -8.16
CA LEU A 1 -11.27 -7.93 -7.32
C LEU A 1 -11.65 -8.20 -5.86
N ILE A 2 -10.73 -8.74 -5.05
CA ILE A 2 -11.00 -9.13 -3.64
C ILE A 2 -11.60 -7.96 -2.82
N PRO A 3 -11.06 -6.73 -2.85
CA PRO A 3 -11.63 -5.62 -2.06
C PRO A 3 -13.07 -5.28 -2.45
N SER A 4 -13.41 -5.33 -3.74
CA SER A 4 -14.78 -5.09 -4.21
C SER A 4 -15.75 -6.19 -3.77
N ALA A 5 -15.27 -7.44 -3.67
CA ALA A 5 -16.09 -8.53 -3.17
C ALA A 5 -16.37 -8.36 -1.67
N LEU A 6 -15.34 -8.01 -0.88
CA LEU A 6 -15.48 -7.71 0.54
C LEU A 6 -16.37 -6.49 0.78
N PHE A 7 -16.23 -5.43 -0.02
CA PHE A 7 -17.08 -4.24 0.10
C PHE A 7 -18.57 -4.58 -0.07
N LYS A 8 -18.91 -5.49 -0.99
CA LYS A 8 -20.28 -5.96 -1.19
C LYS A 8 -20.85 -6.77 -0.02
N THR A 9 -20.01 -7.30 0.87
CA THR A 9 -20.50 -8.01 2.07
C THR A 9 -20.83 -7.07 3.22
N LEU A 10 -20.42 -5.80 3.16
CA LEU A 10 -20.67 -4.79 4.20
C LEU A 10 -22.11 -4.23 4.17
N ASN A 11 -23.09 -5.05 3.78
CA ASN A 11 -24.49 -4.65 3.72
C ASN A 11 -24.96 -4.08 5.07
N GLY A 12 -25.51 -2.87 5.06
CA GLY A 12 -25.94 -2.17 6.27
C GLY A 12 -24.86 -1.33 6.97
N THR A 13 -23.63 -1.32 6.47
CA THR A 13 -22.57 -0.41 6.94
C THR A 13 -22.54 0.85 6.08
N THR A 14 -22.56 2.02 6.71
CA THR A 14 -22.37 3.29 6.00
C THR A 14 -20.91 3.43 5.57
N THR A 15 -20.66 3.54 4.26
CA THR A 15 -19.33 3.86 3.73
C THR A 15 -19.37 5.24 3.06
N ILE A 16 -18.46 6.11 3.47
CA ILE A 16 -18.34 7.47 2.95
C ILE A 16 -17.03 7.56 2.16
N PHE A 17 -17.14 7.63 0.83
CA PHE A 17 -15.99 7.87 -0.03
C PHE A 17 -15.63 9.36 -0.06
N ASN A 18 -14.42 9.68 -0.53
CA ASN A 18 -13.96 11.06 -0.69
C ASN A 18 -14.02 11.87 0.62
N ALA A 19 -13.81 11.19 1.75
CA ALA A 19 -13.85 11.72 3.10
C ALA A 19 -12.47 11.57 3.75
N LYS A 20 -11.60 12.59 3.61
CA LYS A 20 -10.26 12.55 4.19
C LYS A 20 -10.34 12.91 5.67
N VAL A 21 -10.09 11.96 6.57
CA VAL A 21 -9.99 12.22 8.01
C VAL A 21 -8.90 13.27 8.26
N LYS A 22 -9.22 14.28 9.06
CA LYS A 22 -8.33 15.38 9.44
C LYS A 22 -8.04 15.41 10.93
N LYS A 23 -9.00 15.01 11.76
CA LYS A 23 -8.86 15.03 13.21
C LYS A 23 -9.54 13.82 13.84
N ILE A 24 -8.91 13.28 14.88
CA ILE A 24 -9.48 12.27 15.76
C ILE A 24 -9.32 12.78 17.19
N SER A 25 -10.43 13.04 17.87
CA SER A 25 -10.43 13.40 19.28
C SER A 25 -11.09 12.32 20.13
N GLN A 26 -10.59 12.07 21.32
CA GLN A 26 -11.23 11.18 22.30
C GLN A 26 -11.41 11.89 23.64
N SER A 27 -12.59 11.76 24.23
CA SER A 27 -12.94 12.36 25.52
C SER A 27 -13.87 11.43 26.29
N GLY A 28 -13.50 11.07 27.52
CA GLY A 28 -14.27 10.15 28.35
C GLY A 28 -14.51 8.81 27.64
N GLU A 29 -15.77 8.55 27.28
CA GLU A 29 -16.18 7.28 26.67
C GLU A 29 -16.36 7.32 25.14
N THR A 30 -16.13 8.46 24.50
CA THR A 30 -16.39 8.65 23.07
C THR A 30 -15.15 9.06 22.28
N VAL A 31 -15.18 8.75 20.99
CA VAL A 31 -14.24 9.20 19.96
C VAL A 31 -15.01 9.96 18.90
N THR A 32 -14.53 11.14 18.52
CA THR A 32 -15.06 11.94 17.40
C THR A 32 -14.05 11.91 16.25
N VAL A 33 -14.51 11.49 15.08
CA VAL A 33 -13.72 11.48 13.84
C VAL A 33 -14.21 12.61 12.95
N SER A 34 -13.37 13.61 12.72
CA SER A 34 -13.66 14.71 11.80
C SER A 34 -12.96 14.50 10.46
N TYR A 35 -13.72 14.59 9.37
CA TYR A 35 -13.23 14.42 8.01
C TYR A 35 -13.63 15.58 7.10
N GLN A 36 -12.83 15.78 6.05
CA GLN A 36 -13.08 16.74 5.00
C GLN A 36 -13.65 16.02 3.77
N PRO A 37 -14.90 16.30 3.37
CA PRO A 37 -15.42 15.89 2.07
C PRO A 37 -14.61 16.57 0.93
N GLU A 38 -14.39 15.87 -0.18
CA GLU A 38 -13.62 16.39 -1.33
C GLU A 38 -14.17 17.71 -1.90
N ASN A 39 -15.49 17.93 -1.83
CA ASN A 39 -16.15 19.14 -2.32
C ASN A 39 -16.21 20.29 -1.30
N ALA A 40 -15.69 20.09 -0.08
CA ALA A 40 -15.72 21.08 0.98
C ALA A 40 -14.31 21.69 1.16
N GLN A 41 -14.11 22.94 0.71
CA GLN A 41 -12.81 23.60 0.81
C GLN A 41 -12.27 23.68 2.25
N SER A 42 -13.16 23.87 3.26
CA SER A 42 -12.74 24.05 4.66
C SER A 42 -13.71 23.52 5.72
N SER A 43 -14.91 23.03 5.36
CA SER A 43 -15.84 22.50 6.36
C SER A 43 -15.51 21.06 6.70
N LEU A 44 -15.42 20.77 8.01
CA LEU A 44 -15.30 19.40 8.52
C LEU A 44 -16.67 18.87 8.90
N GLU A 45 -16.94 17.63 8.54
CA GLU A 45 -18.03 16.83 9.10
C GLU A 45 -17.47 15.93 10.20
N SER A 46 -18.29 15.51 11.15
CA SER A 46 -17.86 14.68 12.27
C SER A 46 -18.83 13.54 12.56
N ILE A 47 -18.27 12.41 12.98
CA ILE A 47 -19.01 11.23 13.43
C ILE A 47 -18.48 10.84 14.80
N GLU A 48 -19.39 10.49 15.71
CA GLU A 48 -19.05 9.95 17.03
C GLU A 48 -19.14 8.42 17.05
N ALA A 49 -18.27 7.79 17.82
CA ALA A 49 -18.21 6.34 18.00
C ALA A 49 -17.59 5.99 19.36
N ASP A 50 -17.77 4.74 19.81
CA ASP A 50 -17.15 4.25 21.06
C ASP A 50 -15.63 4.02 20.92
N ALA A 51 -15.18 3.74 19.70
CA ALA A 51 -13.78 3.51 19.34
C ALA A 51 -13.56 3.75 17.83
N VAL A 52 -12.31 3.98 17.45
CA VAL A 52 -11.90 4.13 16.04
C VAL A 52 -10.77 3.16 15.71
N LEU A 53 -10.83 2.56 14.51
CA LEU A 53 -9.73 1.78 13.95
C LEU A 53 -9.10 2.55 12.78
N VAL A 54 -7.87 3.01 12.99
CA VAL A 54 -7.08 3.71 11.97
C VAL A 54 -6.38 2.67 11.09
N THR A 55 -6.74 2.62 9.81
CA THR A 55 -6.18 1.68 8.82
C THR A 55 -5.37 2.36 7.70
N SER A 56 -5.09 3.66 7.83
CA SER A 56 -4.22 4.39 6.89
C SER A 56 -2.77 3.92 7.01
N SER A 57 -1.91 4.24 6.02
CA SER A 57 -0.48 4.01 6.17
C SER A 57 0.08 4.86 7.31
N ALA A 58 1.19 4.44 7.93
CA ALA A 58 1.82 5.23 8.99
C ALA A 58 2.13 6.66 8.56
N LYS A 59 2.54 6.85 7.30
CA LYS A 59 2.84 8.16 6.73
C LYS A 59 1.59 9.03 6.59
N ALA A 60 0.47 8.44 6.16
CA ALA A 60 -0.80 9.17 6.09
C ALA A 60 -1.37 9.51 7.48
N THR A 61 -1.14 8.65 8.48
CA THR A 61 -1.58 8.89 9.87
C THR A 61 -0.94 10.13 10.49
N LEU A 62 0.27 10.52 10.06
CA LEU A 62 0.92 11.76 10.52
C LEU A 62 0.16 13.04 10.13
N PHE A 63 -0.76 12.96 9.17
CA PHE A 63 -1.58 14.09 8.71
C PHE A 63 -2.97 14.12 9.36
N ILE A 64 -3.18 13.31 10.39
CA ILE A 64 -4.37 13.34 11.23
C ILE A 64 -3.98 14.02 12.55
N ASP A 65 -4.71 15.06 12.90
CA ASP A 65 -4.56 15.73 14.20
C ASP A 65 -5.21 14.88 15.29
N PHE A 66 -4.46 14.53 16.33
CA PHE A 66 -4.97 13.75 17.46
C PHE A 66 -5.17 14.63 18.70
N GLU A 67 -6.31 14.48 19.37
CA GLU A 67 -6.61 15.17 20.63
C GLU A 67 -7.15 14.19 21.69
N PRO A 68 -6.43 13.94 22.80
CA PRO A 68 -5.06 14.40 23.08
C PRO A 68 -4.05 13.89 22.05
N PRO A 69 -2.89 14.56 21.90
CA PRO A 69 -1.83 14.10 21.00
C PRO A 69 -1.41 12.66 21.33
N LEU A 70 -1.07 11.88 20.29
CA LEU A 70 -0.49 10.55 20.51
C LEU A 70 0.83 10.65 21.30
N PRO A 71 1.17 9.64 22.12
CA PRO A 71 2.44 9.65 22.85
C PRO A 71 3.64 9.84 21.92
N THR A 72 4.68 10.53 22.41
CA THR A 72 5.89 10.81 21.63
C THR A 72 6.48 9.55 20.96
N PRO A 73 6.63 8.39 21.65
CA PRO A 73 7.18 7.19 21.02
C PRO A 73 6.33 6.68 19.84
N LYS A 74 5.00 6.83 19.90
CA LYS A 74 4.07 6.46 18.82
C LYS A 74 4.26 7.39 17.61
N MET A 75 4.35 8.69 17.86
CA MET A 75 4.61 9.68 16.80
C MET A 75 5.96 9.48 16.14
N GLU A 76 7.01 9.18 16.92
CA GLU A 76 8.33 8.84 16.40
C GLU A 76 8.30 7.59 15.52
N ALA A 77 7.65 6.52 15.98
CA ALA A 77 7.50 5.30 15.18
C ALA A 77 6.79 5.58 13.84
N LEU A 78 5.64 6.28 13.85
CA LEU A 78 4.93 6.65 12.62
C LEU A 78 5.81 7.48 11.68
N LYS A 79 6.57 8.43 12.23
CA LYS A 79 7.44 9.33 11.47
C LYS A 79 8.64 8.61 10.87
N TYR A 80 9.32 7.75 11.62
CA TYR A 80 10.64 7.25 11.25
C TYR A 80 10.63 5.87 10.61
N ILE A 81 9.58 5.06 10.76
CA ILE A 81 9.56 3.74 10.10
C ILE A 81 9.76 3.89 8.58
N HIS A 82 10.63 3.06 8.02
CA HIS A 82 10.97 3.15 6.62
C HIS A 82 9.87 2.55 5.74
N TYR A 83 9.53 3.26 4.66
CA TYR A 83 8.68 2.76 3.60
C TYR A 83 9.52 2.59 2.33
N GLY A 84 9.43 1.40 1.75
CA GLY A 84 10.06 1.12 0.46
C GLY A 84 9.38 1.90 -0.67
N SER A 85 10.18 2.28 -1.68
CA SER A 85 9.65 2.72 -2.97
C SER A 85 9.30 1.51 -3.82
N SER A 86 8.26 1.61 -4.65
CA SER A 86 7.93 0.57 -5.62
C SER A 86 7.30 1.18 -6.88
N THR A 87 7.78 0.75 -8.05
CA THR A 87 7.26 1.17 -9.35
C THR A 87 6.94 -0.04 -10.20
N LYS A 88 5.76 -0.04 -10.83
CA LYS A 88 5.38 -1.00 -11.86
C LYS A 88 5.17 -0.28 -13.18
N VAL A 89 5.84 -0.75 -14.22
CA VAL A 89 5.63 -0.32 -15.61
C VAL A 89 4.97 -1.47 -16.35
N VAL A 90 3.73 -1.25 -16.78
CA VAL A 90 2.98 -2.20 -17.60
C VAL A 90 3.01 -1.68 -19.03
N LEU A 91 3.47 -2.53 -19.95
CA LEU A 91 3.43 -2.23 -21.38
C LEU A 91 2.40 -3.13 -22.05
N THR A 92 1.61 -2.54 -22.93
CA THR A 92 0.69 -3.29 -23.79
C THR A 92 1.33 -3.50 -25.16
N PHE A 93 1.03 -4.64 -25.77
CA PHE A 93 1.56 -5.03 -27.06
C PHE A 93 0.43 -5.59 -27.94
N SER A 94 0.55 -5.42 -29.26
CA SER A 94 -0.38 -5.97 -30.24
C SER A 94 -0.34 -7.50 -30.31
N GLU A 95 0.76 -8.11 -29.86
CA GLU A 95 0.94 -9.56 -29.75
C GLU A 95 1.69 -9.96 -28.47
N ARG A 96 1.45 -11.19 -27.99
CA ARG A 96 2.23 -11.83 -26.90
C ARG A 96 3.57 -12.38 -27.41
N PHE A 97 4.47 -11.48 -27.80
CA PHE A 97 5.72 -11.85 -28.49
C PHE A 97 6.57 -12.87 -27.71
N TRP A 98 6.57 -12.79 -26.38
CA TRP A 98 7.34 -13.68 -25.49
C TRP A 98 6.92 -15.15 -25.58
N GLU A 99 5.70 -15.45 -26.05
CA GLU A 99 5.26 -16.84 -26.26
C GLU A 99 6.05 -17.53 -27.38
N ARG A 100 6.61 -16.77 -28.32
CA ARG A 100 7.50 -17.32 -29.37
C ARG A 100 8.84 -17.78 -28.81
N ASP A 101 9.26 -17.20 -27.69
CA ASP A 101 10.45 -17.59 -26.94
C ASP A 101 10.16 -18.77 -25.98
N GLY A 102 8.94 -19.32 -26.02
CA GLY A 102 8.49 -20.42 -25.16
C GLY A 102 8.16 -19.98 -23.73
N ILE A 103 7.93 -18.69 -23.49
CA ILE A 103 7.72 -18.15 -22.15
C ILE A 103 6.22 -18.09 -21.82
N TYR A 104 5.82 -18.78 -20.75
CA TYR A 104 4.45 -18.81 -20.24
C TYR A 104 4.46 -18.61 -18.72
N GLY A 105 4.29 -17.36 -18.28
CA GLY A 105 4.46 -16.98 -16.87
C GLY A 105 5.94 -16.85 -16.47
N GLY A 106 6.18 -16.75 -15.16
CA GLY A 106 7.53 -16.55 -14.62
C GLY A 106 8.05 -15.12 -14.83
N LYS A 107 9.38 -14.98 -14.81
CA LYS A 107 10.04 -13.68 -14.96
C LYS A 107 11.41 -13.78 -15.61
N SER A 108 11.81 -12.70 -16.29
CA SER A 108 13.21 -12.43 -16.64
C SER A 108 13.83 -11.50 -15.62
N VAL A 109 15.14 -11.67 -15.38
CA VAL A 109 15.93 -10.89 -14.43
C VAL A 109 17.08 -10.24 -15.19
N THR A 110 17.29 -8.95 -14.94
CA THR A 110 18.36 -8.17 -15.58
C THR A 110 18.95 -7.18 -14.58
N ASP A 111 20.19 -6.77 -14.83
CA ASP A 111 20.86 -5.68 -14.11
C ASP A 111 20.48 -4.30 -14.64
N ARG A 112 19.83 -4.25 -15.81
CA ARG A 112 19.34 -3.04 -16.48
C ARG A 112 18.17 -2.40 -15.72
N PRO A 113 17.80 -1.13 -16.02
CA PRO A 113 16.77 -0.41 -15.26
C PRO A 113 15.45 -1.17 -15.05
N SER A 114 15.01 -2.01 -15.99
CA SER A 114 13.78 -2.81 -15.85
C SER A 114 13.79 -3.79 -14.67
N ARG A 115 14.97 -4.26 -14.24
CA ARG A 115 15.25 -5.27 -13.18
C ARG A 115 14.53 -6.61 -13.33
N PHE A 116 13.21 -6.61 -13.23
CA PHE A 116 12.36 -7.79 -13.28
C PHE A 116 11.18 -7.58 -14.24
N ILE A 117 11.13 -8.43 -15.28
CA ILE A 117 10.03 -8.48 -16.26
C ILE A 117 9.18 -9.69 -15.91
N TYR A 118 7.91 -9.49 -15.55
CA TYR A 118 6.99 -10.57 -15.20
C TYR A 118 6.01 -10.84 -16.33
N TYR A 119 6.03 -12.08 -16.82
CA TYR A 119 5.12 -12.54 -17.87
C TYR A 119 3.80 -12.99 -17.23
N PRO A 120 2.64 -12.69 -17.85
CA PRO A 120 1.35 -13.10 -17.30
C PRO A 120 1.26 -14.60 -17.08
N SER A 121 0.85 -15.00 -15.88
CA SER A 121 0.52 -16.41 -15.55
C SER A 121 -0.95 -16.76 -15.84
N HIS A 122 -1.67 -15.84 -16.47
CA HIS A 122 -3.08 -15.99 -16.82
C HIS A 122 -3.35 -15.40 -18.21
N GLY A 123 -4.34 -15.95 -18.90
CA GLY A 123 -4.91 -15.36 -20.10
C GLY A 123 -6.12 -14.48 -19.78
N PHE A 124 -6.48 -13.58 -20.70
CA PHE A 124 -7.73 -12.84 -20.61
C PHE A 124 -8.78 -13.52 -21.51
N PRO A 125 -9.98 -13.87 -21.01
CA PRO A 125 -11.04 -14.43 -21.84
C PRO A 125 -11.34 -13.52 -23.04
N GLY A 126 -11.42 -14.12 -24.23
CA GLY A 126 -11.64 -13.38 -25.48
C GLY A 126 -10.40 -12.67 -26.07
N ASN A 127 -9.30 -12.56 -25.32
CA ASN A 127 -8.06 -11.97 -25.81
C ASN A 127 -7.09 -13.05 -26.32
N LYS A 128 -6.96 -13.15 -27.64
CA LYS A 128 -6.04 -14.10 -28.27
C LYS A 128 -4.68 -13.51 -28.63
N THR A 129 -4.54 -12.18 -28.67
CA THR A 129 -3.38 -11.52 -29.28
C THR A 129 -2.74 -10.49 -28.37
N ILE A 130 -3.53 -9.58 -27.77
CA ILE A 130 -3.00 -8.46 -26.99
C ILE A 130 -2.16 -8.97 -25.81
N GLY A 131 -0.91 -8.52 -25.77
CA GLY A 131 0.00 -8.75 -24.66
C GLY A 131 -0.12 -7.63 -23.63
N VAL A 132 -0.26 -8.00 -22.35
CA VAL A 132 -0.12 -7.06 -21.23
C VAL A 132 1.04 -7.56 -20.39
N LEU A 133 2.18 -6.88 -20.44
CA LEU A 133 3.41 -7.32 -19.79
C LEU A 133 3.71 -6.40 -18.61
N LEU A 134 3.97 -6.97 -17.43
CA LEU A 134 4.61 -6.22 -16.35
C LEU A 134 6.09 -6.13 -16.69
N ALA A 135 6.41 -5.18 -17.57
CA ALA A 135 7.71 -5.03 -18.20
C ALA A 135 8.80 -4.52 -17.23
N SER A 136 8.39 -3.93 -16.11
CA SER A 136 9.31 -3.62 -15.01
C SER A 136 8.59 -3.65 -13.68
N TYR A 137 9.19 -4.32 -12.70
CA TYR A 137 8.79 -4.25 -11.30
C TYR A 137 10.00 -4.00 -10.41
N THR A 138 10.13 -2.77 -9.91
CA THR A 138 11.30 -2.30 -9.16
C THR A 138 10.92 -1.86 -7.77
N TRP A 139 11.84 -2.05 -6.81
CA TRP A 139 11.73 -1.63 -5.41
C TRP A 139 12.88 -0.69 -5.03
N ALA A 140 12.78 -0.03 -3.88
CA ALA A 140 13.85 0.76 -3.27
C ALA A 140 14.51 1.74 -4.27
N GLU A 141 15.85 1.76 -4.36
CA GLU A 141 16.59 2.68 -5.23
C GLU A 141 16.27 2.49 -6.71
N ASP A 142 16.09 1.24 -7.18
CA ASP A 142 15.70 0.98 -8.57
C ASP A 142 14.37 1.68 -8.91
N SER A 143 13.43 1.70 -7.96
CA SER A 143 12.16 2.42 -8.13
C SER A 143 12.31 3.94 -8.00
N ARG A 144 13.21 4.42 -7.12
CA ARG A 144 13.46 5.87 -6.92
C ARG A 144 14.01 6.53 -8.18
N ASN A 145 14.85 5.83 -8.93
CA ASN A 145 15.37 6.29 -10.23
C ASN A 145 14.25 6.62 -11.24
N PHE A 146 13.05 6.07 -11.06
CA PHE A 146 11.90 6.28 -11.95
C PHE A 146 10.97 7.40 -11.53
N VAL A 147 11.13 7.97 -10.33
CA VAL A 147 10.15 8.90 -9.76
C VAL A 147 9.99 10.15 -10.62
N SER A 148 11.09 10.72 -11.11
CA SER A 148 11.12 11.96 -11.89
C SER A 148 10.83 11.79 -13.39
N LEU A 149 10.83 10.57 -13.92
CA LEU A 149 10.62 10.31 -15.34
C LEU A 149 9.14 10.34 -15.73
N THR A 150 8.80 10.78 -16.93
CA THR A 150 7.42 10.64 -17.43
C THR A 150 7.11 9.18 -17.77
N ASP A 151 5.83 8.86 -17.97
CA ASP A 151 5.42 7.51 -18.36
C ASP A 151 5.98 7.12 -19.74
N GLU A 152 6.10 8.06 -20.67
CA GLU A 152 6.71 7.83 -21.98
C GLU A 152 8.24 7.68 -21.90
N ASP A 153 8.93 8.48 -21.06
CA ASP A 153 10.37 8.28 -20.84
C ASP A 153 10.65 6.88 -20.25
N LEU A 154 9.83 6.45 -19.30
CA LEU A 154 9.93 5.11 -18.73
C LEU A 154 9.65 4.05 -19.78
N LYS A 155 8.60 4.19 -20.59
CA LYS A 155 8.32 3.27 -21.69
C LYS A 155 9.52 3.12 -22.62
N GLU A 156 10.17 4.21 -23.00
CA GLU A 156 11.36 4.16 -23.86
C GLU A 156 12.52 3.41 -23.18
N VAL A 157 12.81 3.70 -21.91
CA VAL A 157 13.85 2.99 -21.13
C VAL A 157 13.56 1.48 -21.06
N ILE A 158 12.33 1.10 -20.74
CA ILE A 158 11.93 -0.30 -20.61
C ILE A 158 11.90 -1.01 -21.97
N LEU A 159 11.51 -0.33 -23.06
CA LEU A 159 11.55 -0.92 -24.41
C LEU A 159 12.98 -1.18 -24.89
N LYS A 160 13.95 -0.32 -24.55
CA LYS A 160 15.38 -0.59 -24.82
C LYS A 160 15.85 -1.87 -24.15
N ASP A 161 15.46 -2.08 -22.89
CA ASP A 161 15.81 -3.30 -22.16
C ASP A 161 15.11 -4.54 -22.76
N LEU A 162 13.82 -4.43 -23.11
CA LEU A 162 13.08 -5.51 -23.76
C LEU A 162 13.65 -5.85 -25.14
N ALA A 163 14.12 -4.88 -25.91
CA ALA A 163 14.71 -5.11 -27.23
C ALA A 163 16.01 -5.92 -27.13
N LEU A 164 16.80 -5.71 -26.08
CA LEU A 164 18.01 -6.51 -25.83
C LEU A 164 17.70 -7.95 -25.40
N ILE A 165 16.55 -8.17 -24.74
CA ILE A 165 16.15 -9.49 -24.24
C ILE A 165 15.38 -10.30 -25.30
N HIS A 166 14.49 -9.64 -26.04
CA HIS A 166 13.51 -10.26 -26.94
C HIS A 166 13.63 -9.82 -28.41
N GLY A 167 14.61 -8.97 -28.72
CA GLY A 167 14.86 -8.44 -30.06
C GLY A 167 14.09 -7.16 -30.40
N GLU A 168 14.56 -6.46 -31.43
CA GLU A 168 14.08 -5.13 -31.84
C GLU A 168 12.60 -5.05 -32.21
N LYS A 169 11.96 -6.19 -32.52
CA LYS A 169 10.55 -6.20 -32.92
C LYS A 169 9.63 -5.63 -31.84
N VAL A 170 10.01 -5.71 -30.55
CA VAL A 170 9.21 -5.20 -29.43
C VAL A 170 8.80 -3.73 -29.58
N TRP A 171 9.62 -2.90 -30.24
CA TRP A 171 9.31 -1.49 -30.50
C TRP A 171 8.04 -1.34 -31.34
N SER A 172 7.96 -2.07 -32.45
CA SER A 172 6.82 -2.03 -33.37
C SER A 172 5.54 -2.61 -32.79
N LEU A 173 5.67 -3.45 -31.77
CA LEU A 173 4.55 -4.16 -31.16
C LEU A 173 3.95 -3.38 -29.99
N CYS A 174 4.70 -2.47 -29.37
CA CYS A 174 4.24 -1.72 -28.21
C CYS A 174 3.09 -0.77 -28.59
N THR A 175 1.98 -0.89 -27.87
CA THR A 175 0.76 -0.11 -28.11
C THR A 175 0.44 0.89 -27.01
N GLY A 176 1.10 0.79 -25.85
CA GLY A 176 0.79 1.67 -24.72
C GLY A 176 1.62 1.38 -23.47
N VAL A 177 1.53 2.30 -22.51
CA VAL A 177 2.16 2.22 -21.19
C VAL A 177 1.17 2.62 -20.10
N LEU A 178 1.28 1.95 -18.95
CA LEU A 178 0.67 2.35 -17.69
C LEU A 178 1.72 2.23 -16.59
N VAL A 179 1.98 3.32 -15.86
CA VAL A 179 2.93 3.33 -14.74
C VAL A 179 2.21 3.54 -13.42
N LYS A 180 2.53 2.73 -12.41
CA LYS A 180 2.18 3.00 -11.01
C LYS A 180 3.44 3.20 -10.18
N LYS A 181 3.63 4.43 -9.68
CA LYS A 181 4.68 4.80 -8.73
C LYS A 181 4.04 4.95 -7.34
N TRP A 182 4.29 4.01 -6.44
CA TRP A 182 3.66 4.03 -5.10
C TRP A 182 4.14 5.18 -4.23
N SER A 183 5.39 5.63 -4.40
CA SER A 183 5.97 6.74 -3.63
C SER A 183 5.33 8.10 -3.94
N LEU A 184 4.59 8.22 -5.05
CA LEU A 184 3.86 9.44 -5.41
C LEU A 184 2.36 9.35 -5.09
N ASP A 185 1.91 8.23 -4.53
CA ASP A 185 0.51 8.04 -4.18
C ASP A 185 0.15 8.88 -2.94
N PRO A 186 -0.83 9.80 -3.03
CA PRO A 186 -1.11 10.75 -1.96
C PRO A 186 -1.83 10.12 -0.74
N HIS A 187 -2.29 8.87 -0.84
CA HIS A 187 -3.01 8.18 0.23
C HIS A 187 -2.13 7.19 0.98
N SER A 188 -1.23 6.50 0.28
CA SER A 188 -0.29 5.54 0.88
C SER A 188 1.06 6.18 1.22
N MET A 189 1.51 7.16 0.43
CA MET A 189 2.75 7.93 0.63
C MET A 189 4.00 7.03 0.73
N GLY A 190 4.00 5.94 -0.04
CA GLY A 190 5.00 4.87 -0.01
C GLY A 190 4.40 3.54 -0.44
N ALA A 191 5.22 2.54 -0.74
CA ALA A 191 4.72 1.24 -1.18
C ALA A 191 4.26 0.36 -0.02
N PHE A 192 5.14 0.13 0.94
CA PHE A 192 4.93 -0.73 2.10
C PHE A 192 6.04 -0.50 3.12
N ALA A 193 5.80 -0.85 4.39
CA ALA A 193 6.80 -0.86 5.42
C ALA A 193 7.95 -1.81 5.05
N LEU A 194 9.18 -1.33 5.22
CA LEU A 194 10.39 -2.09 5.00
C LEU A 194 11.41 -1.62 6.02
N PHE A 195 11.31 -2.14 7.24
CA PHE A 195 12.11 -1.68 8.36
C PHE A 195 13.61 -1.74 8.05
N THR A 196 14.28 -0.61 8.30
CA THR A 196 15.75 -0.54 8.32
C THR A 196 16.28 -1.13 9.62
N PRO A 197 17.61 -1.34 9.78
CA PRO A 197 18.16 -1.89 11.01
C PRO A 197 17.63 -1.20 12.27
N TYR A 198 17.40 -2.01 13.32
CA TYR A 198 16.85 -1.63 14.64
C TYR A 198 15.38 -1.21 14.71
N GLN A 199 14.74 -0.81 13.61
CA GLN A 199 13.34 -0.36 13.65
C GLN A 199 12.37 -1.42 14.13
N ASN A 200 12.67 -2.71 13.90
CA ASN A 200 11.85 -3.80 14.43
C ASN A 200 11.85 -3.85 15.96
N VAL A 201 13.00 -3.60 16.60
CA VAL A 201 13.12 -3.62 18.06
C VAL A 201 12.61 -2.32 18.67
N GLU A 202 12.89 -1.20 18.03
CA GLU A 202 12.58 0.14 18.55
C GLU A 202 11.12 0.53 18.35
N TYR A 203 10.53 0.19 17.20
CA TYR A 203 9.23 0.76 16.80
C TYR A 203 8.09 -0.25 16.72
N ALA A 204 8.34 -1.55 16.48
CA ALA A 204 7.25 -2.50 16.23
C ALA A 204 6.22 -2.51 17.38
N LYS A 205 6.69 -2.68 18.63
CA LYS A 205 5.80 -2.76 19.80
C LYS A 205 4.88 -1.54 19.89
N VAL A 206 5.44 -0.33 19.85
CA VAL A 206 4.66 0.91 20.00
C VAL A 206 3.77 1.17 18.78
N LEU A 207 4.24 0.84 17.58
CA LEU A 207 3.46 0.99 16.36
C LEU A 207 2.20 0.11 16.40
N PHE A 208 2.31 -1.09 17.00
CA PHE A 208 1.23 -2.08 17.03
C PHE A 208 0.24 -1.84 18.16
N GLN A 209 0.60 -1.04 19.17
CA GLN A 209 -0.24 -0.71 20.33
C GLN A 209 -1.38 0.25 19.98
N ASN A 210 -2.52 0.09 20.66
CA ASN A 210 -3.62 1.06 20.64
C ASN A 210 -3.38 2.16 21.67
N GLU A 211 -4.00 3.32 21.44
CA GLU A 211 -3.96 4.47 22.33
C GLU A 211 -5.38 4.72 22.86
N ASN A 212 -5.70 4.10 24.00
CA ASN A 212 -7.05 4.04 24.56
C ASN A 212 -8.06 3.51 23.53
N ARG A 213 -9.00 4.36 23.07
CA ARG A 213 -10.08 4.03 22.12
C ARG A 213 -9.65 4.16 20.66
N ILE A 214 -8.39 4.50 20.40
CA ILE A 214 -7.81 4.63 19.05
C ILE A 214 -6.95 3.40 18.76
N TYR A 215 -7.46 2.53 17.90
CA TYR A 215 -6.80 1.30 17.46
C TYR A 215 -6.10 1.52 16.13
N PHE A 216 -5.08 0.71 15.84
CA PHE A 216 -4.29 0.80 14.61
C PHE A 216 -4.20 -0.58 13.94
N ALA A 217 -4.42 -0.61 12.63
CA ALA A 217 -4.23 -1.78 11.80
C ALA A 217 -3.67 -1.38 10.43
N GLY A 218 -3.16 -2.35 9.69
CA GLY A 218 -2.49 -2.16 8.41
C GLY A 218 -1.22 -2.99 8.36
N GLU A 219 -0.67 -3.20 7.16
CA GLU A 219 0.51 -4.06 6.96
C GLU A 219 1.74 -3.63 7.80
N HIS A 220 1.86 -2.33 8.08
CA HIS A 220 2.92 -1.76 8.91
C HIS A 220 2.76 -2.08 10.41
N THR A 221 1.61 -2.60 10.84
CA THR A 221 1.28 -2.87 12.26
C THR A 221 1.37 -4.35 12.65
N ALA A 222 1.96 -5.17 11.78
CA ALA A 222 2.21 -6.59 12.02
C ALA A 222 3.34 -7.07 11.10
N PHE A 223 3.78 -8.32 11.31
CA PHE A 223 4.74 -9.00 10.44
C PHE A 223 4.10 -10.20 9.73
N PRO A 224 4.61 -10.58 8.54
CA PRO A 224 5.62 -9.89 7.74
C PRO A 224 5.05 -8.69 6.93
N HIS A 225 5.82 -7.62 6.75
CA HIS A 225 5.36 -6.46 5.97
C HIS A 225 5.12 -6.76 4.48
N ALA A 226 4.41 -5.86 3.80
CA ALA A 226 4.11 -5.87 2.37
C ALA A 226 3.09 -6.93 1.89
N TRP A 227 2.37 -7.60 2.80
CA TRP A 227 1.38 -8.62 2.47
C TRP A 227 -0.06 -8.23 2.84
N ILE A 228 -1.00 -8.58 1.97
CA ILE A 228 -2.45 -8.44 2.24
C ILE A 228 -2.85 -9.29 3.45
N GLU A 229 -2.28 -10.49 3.58
CA GLU A 229 -2.50 -11.37 4.73
C GLU A 229 -2.19 -10.65 6.05
N THR A 230 -1.07 -9.95 6.12
CA THR A 230 -0.65 -9.25 7.34
C THR A 230 -1.54 -8.06 7.65
N ALA A 231 -1.99 -7.32 6.63
CA ALA A 231 -3.01 -6.30 6.81
C ALA A 231 -4.31 -6.90 7.38
N MET A 232 -4.78 -8.03 6.86
CA MET A 232 -5.98 -8.71 7.37
C MET A 232 -5.80 -9.22 8.80
N LYS A 233 -4.66 -9.88 9.10
CA LYS A 233 -4.34 -10.35 10.45
C LYS A 233 -4.33 -9.20 11.46
N SER A 234 -3.68 -8.08 11.11
CA SER A 234 -3.63 -6.90 11.98
C SER A 234 -5.01 -6.30 12.25
N ALA A 235 -5.90 -6.28 11.26
CA ALA A 235 -7.28 -5.80 11.41
C ALA A 235 -8.10 -6.72 12.30
N ILE A 236 -7.98 -8.05 12.14
CA ILE A 236 -8.64 -9.03 13.00
C ILE A 236 -8.14 -8.90 14.46
N ARG A 237 -6.83 -8.71 14.67
CA ARG A 237 -6.23 -8.44 15.98
C ARG A 237 -6.84 -7.19 16.63
N ALA A 238 -6.88 -6.07 15.89
CA ALA A 238 -7.44 -4.83 16.40
C ALA A 238 -8.94 -4.95 16.73
N ALA A 239 -9.73 -5.57 15.84
CA ALA A 239 -11.15 -5.81 16.07
C ALA A 239 -11.42 -6.69 17.30
N LYS A 240 -10.60 -7.73 17.54
CA LYS A 240 -10.67 -8.55 18.76
C LYS A 240 -10.33 -7.77 20.02
N ASN A 241 -9.43 -6.80 19.94
CA ASN A 241 -9.09 -5.96 21.09
C ASN A 241 -10.18 -4.93 21.37
N MET A 242 -10.86 -4.41 20.32
CA MET A 242 -12.00 -3.51 20.47
C MET A 242 -13.20 -4.15 21.16
N THR A 243 -13.42 -5.46 20.99
CA THR A 243 -14.54 -6.17 21.61
C THR A 243 -14.27 -6.60 23.05
N LYS A 244 -13.01 -6.61 23.48
CA LYS A 244 -12.64 -6.80 24.89
C LYS A 244 -12.78 -5.44 25.58
N ALA A 245 -13.53 -5.37 26.68
CA ALA A 245 -13.70 -4.13 27.44
C ALA A 245 -12.33 -3.47 27.72
N PRO A 246 -12.23 -2.12 27.77
CA PRO A 246 -10.97 -1.43 27.94
C PRO A 246 -10.28 -1.86 29.24
N SER A 247 -9.26 -2.72 29.11
CA SER A 247 -8.36 -3.13 30.18
C SER A 247 -7.19 -2.14 30.24
N PRO A 248 -6.75 -1.70 31.43
CA PRO A 248 -5.54 -0.90 31.55
C PRO A 248 -4.32 -1.71 31.06
N ALA A 249 -3.79 -1.31 29.91
CA ALA A 249 -2.50 -1.70 29.32
C ALA A 249 -1.98 -3.10 29.70
N ASP A 250 -2.49 -4.14 29.03
CA ASP A 250 -1.84 -5.45 29.05
C ASP A 250 -0.45 -5.36 28.39
N THR A 251 0.58 -5.44 29.21
CA THR A 251 1.99 -5.28 28.80
C THR A 251 2.64 -6.57 28.28
N ASP A 252 1.91 -7.68 28.14
CA ASP A 252 2.54 -9.01 28.08
C ASP A 252 2.15 -9.95 26.92
N THR A 253 1.61 -9.45 25.80
CA THR A 253 1.34 -10.31 24.61
C THR A 253 2.33 -10.17 23.46
N ALA A 254 3.42 -9.42 23.64
CA ALA A 254 4.39 -9.18 22.57
C ALA A 254 5.32 -10.37 22.25
N ARG A 255 5.23 -11.50 22.95
CA ARG A 255 6.17 -12.62 22.78
C ARG A 255 5.84 -13.60 21.67
N ASP A 256 4.59 -13.66 21.22
CA ASP A 256 4.17 -14.59 20.15
C ASP A 256 4.08 -13.94 18.77
N GLU A 257 4.41 -12.64 18.64
CA GLU A 257 4.34 -11.90 17.38
C GLU A 257 5.63 -11.13 17.01
N LEU A 258 6.76 -11.47 17.63
CA LEU A 258 8.11 -11.02 17.23
C LEU A 258 8.82 -12.07 16.36
#